data_AF-A0AAE3BGL7-F1
#
_entry.id   AF-A0AAE3BGL7-F1
#
_cell.length_a   1.000
_cell.length_b   1.000
_cell.length_c   1.000
_cell.angle_alpha   90.00
_cell.angle_beta   90.00
_cell.angle_gamma   90.00
#
_symmetry.space_group_name_H-M   'P 1'
#
loop_
_entity.id
_entity.type
_entity.pdbx_description
1 polymer ?
#
loop_
_entity_poly.entity_id
_entity_poly.type
_entity_poly.pdbx_seq_one_letter_code
_entity_poly.pdbx_strand_id
1 'polypeptide(L)' 'TLIINQELEKGDLYVRQLRARAPIINDPLLTNYINQIGNRLVKQAQTVRPPIHFYLISKNDINAFAYFAANVV' A
#
# COMPACT_ATOMS: atom_id res chain seq x y z
N THR A 1 -20.19 8.47 -4.40
CA THR A 1 -19.03 9.06 -5.11
C THR A 1 -18.21 10.02 -4.26
N LEU A 2 -18.78 10.83 -3.36
CA LEU A 2 -18.03 11.77 -2.50
C LEU A 2 -17.00 11.10 -1.55
N ILE A 3 -17.30 9.89 -1.06
CA ILE A 3 -16.50 9.18 -0.04
C ILE A 3 -15.15 8.67 -0.61
N ILE A 4 -15.13 8.21 -1.87
CA ILE A 4 -13.92 7.66 -2.49
C ILE A 4 -12.86 8.74 -2.70
N ASN A 5 -13.25 9.92 -3.18
CA ASN A 5 -12.29 11.01 -3.40
C ASN A 5 -11.64 11.48 -2.09
N GLN A 6 -12.39 11.49 -0.99
CA GLN A 6 -11.85 11.81 0.33
C GLN A 6 -10.88 10.75 0.83
N GLU A 7 -11.13 9.46 0.55
CA GLU A 7 -10.18 8.39 0.86
C GLU A 7 -8.90 8.50 0.05
N LEU A 8 -9.00 8.84 -1.24
CA LEU A 8 -7.85 9.08 -2.12
C LEU A 8 -6.99 10.24 -1.62
N GLU A 9 -7.61 11.36 -1.27
CA GLU A 9 -6.91 12.55 -0.76
C GLU A 9 -6.19 12.26 0.57
N LYS A 10 -6.88 11.60 1.51
CA LYS A 10 -6.27 11.17 2.77
C LYS A 10 -5.14 10.18 2.52
N GLY A 11 -5.34 9.21 1.63
CA GLY A 11 -4.33 8.22 1.26
C GLY A 11 -3.04 8.85 0.74
N ASP A 12 -3.15 9.81 -0.18
CA ASP A 12 -1.99 10.53 -0.73
C ASP A 12 -1.23 11.30 0.37
N LEU A 13 -1.96 12.00 1.26
CA LEU A 13 -1.34 12.68 2.40
C LEU A 13 -0.57 11.70 3.31
N TYR A 14 -1.15 10.54 3.62
CA TYR A 14 -0.49 9.50 4.43
C TYR A 14 0.75 8.93 3.74
N VAL A 15 0.71 8.65 2.43
CA VAL A 15 1.87 8.15 1.66
C VAL A 15 3.01 9.15 1.71
N ARG A 16 2.74 10.46 1.56
CA ARG A 16 3.76 11.51 1.65
C ARG A 16 4.40 11.56 3.03
N GLN A 17 3.59 11.49 4.09
CA GLN A 17 4.10 11.45 5.46
C GLN A 17 4.92 10.18 5.74
N LEU A 18 4.47 9.03 5.24
CA LEU A 18 5.17 7.75 5.36
C LEU A 18 6.55 7.84 4.69
N ARG A 19 6.61 8.34 3.45
CA ARG A 19 7.87 8.58 2.72
C ARG A 19 8.83 9.53 3.43
N ALA A 20 8.30 10.52 4.15
CA ALA A 20 9.11 11.48 4.88
C ALA A 20 9.65 10.94 6.21
N ARG A 21 8.96 9.97 6.85
CA ARG A 21 9.24 9.54 8.23
C ARG A 21 9.73 8.11 8.37
N ALA A 22 9.41 7.23 7.43
CA ALA A 22 9.73 5.81 7.51
C ALA A 22 10.85 5.43 6.53
N PRO A 23 11.72 4.47 6.90
CA PRO A 23 12.75 3.94 6.00
C PRO A 23 12.11 3.00 4.97
N ILE A 24 11.50 3.56 3.94
CA ILE A 24 10.87 2.78 2.85
C ILE A 24 11.96 2.14 1.98
N ILE A 25 11.79 0.85 1.71
CA ILE A 25 12.60 0.09 0.77
C ILE A 25 12.06 0.34 -0.65
N ASN A 26 12.92 0.88 -1.52
CA ASN A 26 12.60 1.15 -2.93
C ASN A 26 13.30 0.19 -3.91
N ASP A 27 13.71 -0.99 -3.43
CA ASP A 27 14.33 -2.01 -4.27
C ASP A 27 13.33 -2.52 -5.32
N PRO A 28 13.64 -2.46 -6.64
CA PRO A 28 12.71 -2.87 -7.68
C PRO A 28 12.35 -4.36 -7.65
N LEU A 29 13.26 -5.24 -7.25
CA LEU A 29 13.01 -6.67 -7.18
C LEU A 29 12.06 -7.00 -6.02
N LEU A 30 12.32 -6.45 -4.84
CA LEU A 30 11.46 -6.65 -3.67
C LEU A 30 10.07 -6.05 -3.89
N THR A 31 10.01 -4.86 -4.48
CA THR A 31 8.76 -4.19 -4.84
C THR A 31 7.97 -5.04 -5.84
N ASN A 32 8.62 -5.56 -6.88
CA ASN A 32 7.96 -6.43 -7.85
C ASN A 32 7.46 -7.73 -7.22
N TYR A 33 8.27 -8.36 -6.36
CA TYR A 33 7.90 -9.60 -5.69
C TYR A 33 6.64 -9.45 -4.83
N ILE A 34 6.59 -8.41 -3.98
CA ILE A 34 5.44 -8.20 -3.11
C ILE A 34 4.18 -7.81 -3.90
N ASN A 35 4.33 -7.01 -4.96
CA ASN A 35 3.22 -6.68 -5.85
C ASN A 35 2.70 -7.91 -6.60
N GLN A 36 3.56 -8.85 -7.01
CA GLN A 36 3.12 -10.10 -7.64
C GLN A 36 2.29 -10.95 -6.68
N ILE A 37 2.71 -11.08 -5.42
CA ILE A 37 1.95 -11.78 -4.39
C ILE A 37 0.61 -11.07 -4.16
N GLY A 38 0.64 -9.76 -3.92
CA GLY A 38 -0.55 -8.95 -3.71
C GLY A 38 -1.57 -9.10 -4.84
N ASN A 39 -1.11 -9.01 -6.10
CA ASN A 39 -1.97 -9.17 -7.27
C ASN A 39 -2.58 -10.58 -7.37
N ARG A 40 -1.87 -11.64 -6.96
CA ARG A 40 -2.44 -12.99 -6.90
C ARG A 40 -3.56 -13.09 -5.86
N LEU A 41 -3.39 -12.46 -4.70
CA LEU A 41 -4.40 -12.41 -3.64
C LEU A 41 -5.63 -11.60 -4.05
N VAL A 42 -5.42 -10.42 -4.65
CA VAL A 42 -6.50 -9.53 -5.09
C VAL A 42 -7.37 -10.17 -6.17
N LYS A 43 -6.78 -10.94 -7.08
CA LYS A 43 -7.53 -11.67 -8.12
C LYS A 43 -8.57 -12.65 -7.56
N GLN A 44 -8.37 -13.13 -6.33
CA GLN A 44 -9.30 -14.05 -5.65
C GLN A 44 -10.29 -13.32 -4.73
N ALA A 45 -10.09 -12.01 -4.51
CA ALA A 45 -10.93 -11.22 -3.63
C ALA A 45 -12.24 -10.80 -4.33
N GLN A 46 -13.36 -10.89 -3.62
CA GLN A 46 -14.72 -10.68 -4.17
C GLN A 46 -15.10 -9.19 -4.41
N THR A 47 -14.15 -8.24 -4.39
CA THR A 47 -14.48 -6.81 -4.46
C THR A 47 -13.65 -6.06 -5.48
N VAL A 48 -14.33 -5.24 -6.29
CA VAL A 48 -13.72 -4.23 -7.16
C VAL A 48 -13.20 -3.09 -6.29
N ARG A 49 -11.90 -3.14 -5.94
CA ARG A 49 -11.21 -2.11 -5.15
C ARG A 49 -10.29 -1.29 -6.06
N PRO A 50 -9.93 -0.05 -5.68
CA PRO A 50 -8.84 0.67 -6.34
C PRO A 50 -7.55 -0.17 -6.35
N PRO A 51 -6.60 0.10 -7.27
CA PRO A 51 -5.32 -0.58 -7.31
C PRO A 51 -4.66 -0.59 -5.93
N ILE A 52 -4.23 -1.77 -5.47
CA ILE A 52 -3.55 -1.89 -4.19
C ILE A 52 -2.08 -1.52 -4.36
N HIS A 53 -1.58 -0.64 -3.51
CA HIS A 53 -0.19 -0.24 -3.46
C HIS A 53 0.49 -0.85 -2.23
N PHE A 54 1.55 -1.61 -2.44
CA PHE A 54 2.35 -2.19 -1.37
C PHE A 54 3.64 -1.40 -1.16
N TYR A 55 3.95 -1.12 0.09
CA TYR A 55 5.18 -0.47 0.53
C TYR A 55 5.93 -1.44 1.45
N LEU A 56 7.25 -1.39 1.41
CA LEU A 56 8.10 -2.17 2.31
C LEU A 56 8.84 -1.21 3.24
N ILE A 57 8.83 -1.49 4.54
CA ILE A 57 9.60 -0.73 5.53
C ILE A 57 10.78 -1.57 6.01
N SER A 58 11.97 -0.98 6.02
CA SER A 58 13.17 -1.57 6.61
C SER A 58 13.11 -1.51 8.14
N LYS A 59 12.40 -2.46 8.75
CA LYS A 59 12.28 -2.61 10.21
C LYS A 59 12.34 -4.09 10.59
N ASN A 60 13.01 -4.41 11.70
CA ASN A 60 13.19 -5.79 12.18
C ASN A 60 12.01 -6.31 13.03
N ASP A 61 10.94 -5.52 13.14
CA ASP A 61 9.71 -5.90 13.82
C ASP A 61 8.70 -6.39 12.77
N ILE A 62 8.14 -7.58 12.96
CA ILE A 62 7.09 -8.11 12.09
C ILE A 62 5.82 -7.30 12.31
N ASN A 63 5.37 -6.59 11.28
CA ASN A 63 4.11 -5.88 11.27
C ASN A 63 3.61 -5.71 9.83
N ALA A 64 2.30 -5.57 9.67
CA ALA A 64 1.67 -5.18 8.41
C ALA A 64 0.37 -4.44 8.69
N PHE A 65 0.10 -3.36 7.97
CA PHE A 65 -1.15 -2.63 8.11
C PHE A 65 -1.62 -2.02 6.79
N ALA A 66 -2.91 -1.72 6.71
CA ALA A 66 -3.51 -1.06 5.55
C ALA A 66 -4.17 0.24 5.98
N TYR A 67 -4.15 1.23 5.09
CA TYR A 67 -4.83 2.51 5.28
C TYR A 67 -5.58 2.93 4.01
N PHE A 68 -6.19 4.12 4.04
CA PHE A 68 -7.08 4.64 3.00
C PHE A 68 -6.47 4.53 1.59
N ALA A 69 -7.34 4.43 0.60
CA ALA A 69 -6.96 4.33 -0.82
C ALA A 69 -6.12 3.09 -1.17
N ALA A 70 -6.39 1.96 -0.51
CA ALA A 70 -5.77 0.66 -0.81
C ALA A 70 -4.23 0.65 -0.72
N ASN A 71 -3.68 1.35 0.27
CA ASN A 71 -2.26 1.33 0.57
C ASN A 71 -1.98 0.32 1.70
N VAL A 72 -0.97 -0.52 1.52
CA VAL A 72 -0.54 -1.58 2.44
C VAL A 72 0.95 -1.44 2.71
N VAL A 73 1.37 -1.54 3.97
CA VAL A 73 2.74 -1.37 4.44
C VAL A 73 3.16 -2.56 5.28
#